data_AF-A0A453GU51-F1
#
_entry.id   AF-A0A453GU51-F1
#
_cell.length_a   1.000
_cell.length_b   1.000
_cell.length_c   1.000
_cell.angle_alpha   90.00
_cell.angle_beta   90.00
_cell.angle_gamma   90.00
#
_symmetry.space_group_name_H-M   'P 1'
#
loop_
_entity.id
_entity.type
_entity.pdbx_description
1 polymer ?
#
loop_
_entity_poly.entity_id
_entity_poly.type
_entity_poly.pdbx_seq_one_letter_code
_entity_poly.pdbx_strand_id
1 'polypeptide(L)'
;MMATVMNAIFLQATMESIGIPTRVQTAFRISEVAEPYIRRRAIRHLEKGRVVIFAAGTGNPFFTTDTAAALRCAEINAEVVLKATNVDGVYDANPKHNPNARILETVSYNEVISRDLSVMDMTAVTLCQENNIPVVVFNLQNTGNIAKAIVGEKVGTFIGCTRNLEYRESTEGSLDQEDKILVSEW
;
A
#
# COMPACT_ATOMS: atom_id res chain seq x y z
N MET A 1 11.58 9.18 -9.74
CA MET A 1 10.48 8.85 -10.68
C MET A 1 10.90 7.86 -11.77
N MET A 2 11.91 8.14 -12.62
CA MET A 2 12.29 7.17 -13.68
C MET A 2 12.76 5.80 -13.15
N ALA A 3 13.46 5.74 -12.02
CA ALA A 3 13.83 4.48 -11.38
C ALA A 3 12.61 3.59 -11.07
N THR A 4 11.52 4.18 -10.56
CA THR A 4 10.27 3.43 -10.31
C THR A 4 9.63 2.91 -11.60
N VAL A 5 9.85 3.57 -12.73
CA VAL A 5 9.38 3.09 -14.04
C VAL A 5 10.20 1.88 -14.48
N MET A 6 11.53 1.94 -14.36
CA MET A 6 12.41 0.80 -14.65
C MET A 6 12.05 -0.42 -13.80
N ASN A 7 11.84 -0.22 -12.51
CA ASN A 7 11.43 -1.30 -11.60
C ASN A 7 10.04 -1.85 -11.96
N ALA A 8 9.09 -0.99 -12.34
CA ALA A 8 7.76 -1.43 -12.74
C ALA A 8 7.76 -2.29 -14.01
N ILE A 9 8.60 -1.96 -14.99
CA ILE A 9 8.77 -2.79 -16.21
C ILE A 9 9.38 -4.15 -15.85
N PHE A 10 10.39 -4.16 -14.98
CA PHE A 10 11.00 -5.41 -14.51
C PHE A 10 9.98 -6.29 -13.75
N LEU A 11 9.20 -5.69 -12.86
CA LEU A 11 8.16 -6.38 -12.11
C LEU A 11 7.05 -6.91 -13.03
N GLN A 12 6.64 -6.12 -14.02
CA GLN A 12 5.68 -6.56 -15.04
C GLN A 12 6.21 -7.78 -15.79
N ALA A 13 7.43 -7.72 -16.33
CA ALA A 13 8.02 -8.82 -17.08
C ALA A 13 8.11 -10.10 -16.23
N THR A 14 8.50 -9.96 -14.96
CA THR A 14 8.57 -11.07 -14.01
C THR A 14 7.19 -11.69 -13.77
N MET A 15 6.17 -10.88 -13.48
CA MET A 15 4.79 -11.35 -13.29
C MET A 15 4.21 -12.01 -14.54
N GLU A 16 4.41 -11.40 -15.71
CA GLU A 16 3.93 -11.95 -16.98
C GLU A 16 4.60 -13.28 -17.32
N SER A 17 5.89 -13.45 -16.97
CA SER A 17 6.62 -14.71 -17.16
C SER A 17 6.03 -15.90 -16.37
N ILE A 18 5.35 -15.62 -15.25
CA ILE A 18 4.66 -16.62 -14.43
C ILE A 18 3.14 -16.65 -14.69
N GLY A 19 2.68 -16.00 -15.77
CA GLY A 19 1.30 -16.05 -16.23
C GLY A 19 0.33 -15.08 -15.53
N ILE A 20 0.84 -14.12 -14.75
CA ILE A 20 0.01 -13.10 -14.09
C ILE A 20 -0.20 -11.93 -15.05
N PRO A 21 -1.45 -11.61 -15.45
CA PRO A 21 -1.71 -10.48 -16.33
C PRO A 21 -1.49 -9.16 -15.60
N THR A 22 -0.53 -8.36 -16.08
CA THR A 22 -0.09 -7.14 -15.40
C THR A 22 -0.15 -5.92 -16.32
N ARG A 23 -0.38 -4.73 -15.75
CA ARG A 23 -0.36 -3.46 -16.49
C ARG A 23 0.39 -2.38 -15.71
N VAL A 24 1.36 -1.75 -16.34
CA VAL A 24 2.08 -0.60 -15.79
C VAL A 24 1.39 0.69 -16.20
N GLN A 25 1.08 1.53 -15.22
CA GLN A 25 0.56 2.88 -15.42
C GLN A 25 1.46 3.93 -14.80
N THR A 26 1.83 4.97 -15.58
CA THR A 26 2.76 6.02 -15.16
C THR A 26 2.05 7.36 -14.95
N ALA A 27 2.49 8.13 -13.94
CA ALA A 27 1.93 9.44 -13.64
C ALA A 27 2.06 10.46 -14.79
N PHE A 28 3.12 10.36 -15.59
CA PHE A 28 3.30 11.11 -16.84
C PHE A 28 3.41 10.17 -18.03
N ARG A 29 3.13 10.68 -19.24
CA ARG A 29 3.14 9.87 -20.47
C ARG A 29 4.58 9.46 -20.83
N ILE A 30 4.80 8.17 -21.00
CA ILE A 30 6.02 7.60 -21.59
C ILE A 30 5.59 6.74 -22.77
N SER A 31 5.63 7.31 -23.97
CA SER A 31 5.21 6.63 -25.20
C SER A 31 5.93 5.30 -25.36
N GLU A 32 5.23 4.29 -25.87
CA GLU A 32 5.73 2.93 -26.17
C GLU A 32 6.15 2.09 -24.95
N VAL A 33 6.33 2.68 -23.77
CA VAL A 33 6.82 2.00 -22.57
C VAL A 33 5.70 1.60 -21.60
N ALA A 34 4.80 2.53 -21.28
CA ALA A 34 3.75 2.30 -20.29
C ALA A 34 2.49 3.12 -20.57
N GLU A 35 1.35 2.66 -20.06
CA GLU A 35 0.10 3.42 -20.17
C GLU A 35 0.17 4.68 -19.28
N PRO A 36 -0.32 5.85 -19.73
CA PRO A 36 -0.54 6.95 -18.79
C PRO A 36 -1.62 6.56 -17.79
N TYR A 37 -1.45 6.96 -16.53
CA TYR A 37 -2.45 6.73 -15.49
C TYR A 37 -3.77 7.40 -15.86
N ILE A 38 -4.83 6.58 -15.90
CA ILE A 38 -6.21 7.03 -16.05
C ILE A 38 -7.02 6.22 -15.05
N ARG A 39 -7.54 6.88 -14.00
CA ARG A 39 -8.30 6.26 -12.91
C ARG A 39 -9.30 5.20 -13.37
N ARG A 40 -10.18 5.54 -14.33
CA ARG A 40 -11.20 4.62 -14.86
C ARG A 40 -10.59 3.38 -15.55
N ARG A 41 -9.43 3.53 -16.19
CA ARG A 41 -8.70 2.42 -16.82
C ARG A 41 -8.02 1.54 -15.77
N ALA A 42 -7.42 2.13 -14.74
CA ALA A 42 -6.85 1.38 -13.62
C ALA A 42 -7.92 0.50 -12.96
N ILE A 43 -9.07 1.10 -12.61
CA ILE A 43 -10.21 0.38 -12.05
C ILE A 43 -10.66 -0.75 -12.98
N ARG A 44 -10.77 -0.49 -14.30
CA ARG A 44 -11.16 -1.52 -15.27
C ARG A 44 -10.15 -2.67 -15.42
N HIS A 45 -8.87 -2.43 -15.16
CA HIS A 45 -7.86 -3.49 -15.13
C HIS A 45 -8.00 -4.34 -13.87
N LEU A 46 -8.24 -3.71 -12.73
CA LEU A 46 -8.53 -4.39 -11.46
C LEU A 46 -9.79 -5.27 -11.58
N GLU A 47 -10.87 -4.75 -12.18
CA GLU A 47 -12.12 -5.47 -12.52
C GLU A 47 -11.96 -6.68 -13.45
N LYS A 48 -10.76 -6.88 -14.00
CA LYS A 48 -10.44 -8.01 -14.87
C LYS A 48 -9.45 -8.96 -14.21
N GLY A 49 -9.23 -8.82 -12.90
CA GLY A 49 -8.26 -9.60 -12.14
C GLY A 49 -6.81 -9.34 -12.55
N ARG A 50 -6.49 -8.15 -13.09
CA ARG A 50 -5.12 -7.80 -13.49
C ARG A 50 -4.39 -7.09 -12.37
N VAL A 51 -3.10 -7.35 -12.24
CA VAL A 51 -2.23 -6.56 -11.38
C VAL A 51 -1.95 -5.21 -12.05
N VAL A 52 -2.16 -4.12 -11.33
CA VAL A 52 -1.86 -2.76 -11.82
C VAL A 52 -0.67 -2.21 -11.04
N ILE A 53 0.42 -1.91 -11.74
CA ILE A 53 1.63 -1.33 -11.16
C ILE A 53 1.63 0.17 -11.45
N PHE A 54 1.59 1.00 -10.41
CA PHE A 54 1.71 2.44 -10.54
C PHE A 54 3.18 2.87 -10.44
N ALA A 55 3.65 3.62 -11.43
CA ALA A 55 5.01 4.12 -11.49
C ALA A 55 5.04 5.65 -11.68
N ALA A 56 6.24 6.22 -11.49
CA ALA A 56 6.49 7.65 -11.50
C ALA A 56 5.80 8.45 -10.36
N GLY A 57 5.36 7.78 -9.30
CA GLY A 57 4.81 8.42 -8.10
C GLY A 57 3.58 9.29 -8.40
N THR A 58 3.55 10.50 -7.86
CA THR A 58 2.51 11.50 -8.17
C THR A 58 2.75 12.21 -9.50
N GLY A 59 3.92 12.03 -10.12
CA GLY A 59 4.38 12.79 -11.28
C GLY A 59 4.97 14.16 -10.94
N ASN A 60 4.96 14.56 -9.67
CA ASN A 60 5.43 15.86 -9.21
C ASN A 60 6.66 15.73 -8.30
N PRO A 61 7.66 16.62 -8.40
CA PRO A 61 8.73 16.74 -7.42
C PRO A 61 8.17 17.03 -6.01
N PHE A 62 9.01 16.81 -4.99
CA PHE A 62 8.71 17.05 -3.56
C PHE A 62 7.71 16.09 -2.90
N PHE A 63 7.10 15.17 -3.65
CA PHE A 63 6.25 14.11 -3.10
C PHE A 63 7.01 12.80 -2.96
N THR A 64 6.74 12.08 -1.88
CA THR A 64 7.32 10.76 -1.63
C THR A 64 6.54 9.68 -2.39
N THR A 65 7.09 8.47 -2.40
CA THR A 65 6.38 7.28 -2.86
C THR A 65 5.21 6.90 -1.95
N ASP A 66 5.31 7.17 -0.65
CA ASP A 66 4.21 6.95 0.30
C ASP A 66 3.03 7.87 -0.02
N THR A 67 3.27 9.15 -0.34
CA THR A 67 2.19 10.05 -0.78
C THR A 67 1.54 9.56 -2.07
N ALA A 68 2.34 9.04 -3.02
CA ALA A 68 1.82 8.48 -4.24
C ALA A 68 0.96 7.22 -4.00
N ALA A 69 1.39 6.36 -3.08
CA ALA A 69 0.63 5.16 -2.70
C ALA A 69 -0.71 5.53 -2.07
N ALA A 70 -0.72 6.47 -1.11
CA ALA A 70 -1.94 6.97 -0.48
C ALA A 70 -2.88 7.61 -1.52
N LEU A 71 -2.35 8.40 -2.45
CA LEU A 71 -3.12 9.02 -3.53
C LEU A 71 -3.77 7.96 -4.44
N ARG A 72 -2.99 6.98 -4.90
CA ARG A 72 -3.51 5.92 -5.78
C ARG A 72 -4.53 5.05 -5.05
N CYS A 73 -4.35 4.78 -3.76
CA CYS A 73 -5.35 4.08 -2.95
C CYS A 73 -6.68 4.83 -2.93
N ALA A 74 -6.66 6.12 -2.61
CA ALA A 74 -7.84 6.95 -2.56
C ALA A 74 -8.54 7.01 -3.93
N GLU A 75 -7.77 7.12 -5.02
CA GLU A 75 -8.36 7.16 -6.35
C GLU A 75 -8.98 5.82 -6.78
N ILE A 76 -8.35 4.68 -6.50
CA ILE A 76 -8.89 3.38 -6.90
C ILE A 76 -9.92 2.82 -5.91
N ASN A 77 -10.17 3.53 -4.81
CA ASN A 77 -10.97 3.09 -3.67
C ASN A 77 -10.42 1.76 -3.09
N ALA A 78 -9.11 1.72 -2.83
CA ALA A 78 -8.50 0.58 -2.14
C ALA A 78 -8.96 0.52 -0.68
N GLU A 79 -9.11 -0.68 -0.14
CA GLU A 79 -9.57 -0.89 1.23
C GLU A 79 -8.45 -0.74 2.26
N VAL A 80 -7.20 -0.96 1.84
CA VAL A 80 -6.04 -0.91 2.73
C VAL A 80 -4.78 -0.61 1.93
N VAL A 81 -3.87 0.14 2.56
CA VAL A 81 -2.48 0.29 2.12
C VAL A 81 -1.64 -0.76 2.85
N LEU A 82 -1.03 -1.67 2.10
CA LEU A 82 -0.04 -2.61 2.59
C LEU A 82 1.35 -2.01 2.40
N LYS A 83 1.92 -1.41 3.46
CA LYS A 83 3.26 -0.81 3.45
C LYS A 83 4.31 -1.85 3.84
N ALA A 84 4.99 -2.36 2.83
CA ALA A 84 6.10 -3.28 2.99
C ALA A 84 7.38 -2.52 3.39
N THR A 85 8.08 -3.00 4.41
CA THR A 85 9.32 -2.39 4.92
C THR A 85 10.36 -3.45 5.29
N ASN A 86 11.55 -3.02 5.70
CA ASN A 86 12.61 -3.89 6.23
C ASN A 86 12.55 -4.09 7.75
N VAL A 87 11.50 -3.59 8.41
CA VAL A 87 11.30 -3.71 9.86
C VAL A 87 9.95 -4.34 10.14
N ASP A 88 9.81 -4.99 11.29
CA ASP A 88 8.62 -5.79 11.62
C ASP A 88 7.33 -4.97 11.80
N GLY A 89 7.42 -3.66 11.97
CA GLY A 89 6.28 -2.77 12.09
C GLY A 89 6.70 -1.38 12.56
N VAL A 90 5.76 -0.67 13.17
CA VAL A 90 5.98 0.64 13.80
C VAL A 90 6.39 0.40 15.25
N TYR A 91 7.50 1.01 15.64
CA TYR A 91 8.04 0.93 17.00
C TYR A 91 7.69 2.18 17.80
N ASP A 92 7.55 2.03 19.12
CA ASP A 92 7.37 3.14 20.06
C ASP A 92 8.60 4.07 20.19
N ALA A 93 9.78 3.56 19.83
CA ALA A 93 11.04 4.28 19.74
C ALA A 93 11.89 3.71 18.60
N ASN A 94 12.89 4.45 18.13
CA ASN A 94 13.77 3.95 17.05
C ASN A 94 14.56 2.72 17.54
N PRO A 95 14.35 1.52 16.97
CA PRO A 95 14.98 0.28 17.44
C PRO A 95 16.50 0.27 17.22
N LYS A 96 17.03 1.12 16.35
CA LYS A 96 18.49 1.28 16.16
C LYS A 96 19.17 2.00 17.33
N HIS A 97 18.43 2.83 18.07
CA HIS A 97 18.96 3.64 19.17
C HIS A 97 18.44 3.19 20.54
N ASN A 98 17.28 2.56 20.59
CA ASN A 98 16.69 2.02 21.80
C ASN A 98 16.50 0.50 21.69
N PRO A 99 17.31 -0.32 22.37
CA PRO A 99 17.15 -1.77 22.35
C PRO A 99 15.85 -2.26 23.03
N ASN A 100 15.20 -1.40 23.81
CA ASN A 100 13.91 -1.69 24.45
C ASN A 100 12.70 -1.28 23.59
N ALA A 101 12.91 -0.84 22.34
CA ALA A 101 11.84 -0.44 21.45
C ALA A 101 10.87 -1.62 21.21
N ARG A 102 9.57 -1.36 21.31
CA ARG A 102 8.51 -2.35 21.16
C ARG A 102 7.67 -2.04 19.94
N ILE A 103 7.29 -3.09 19.22
CA ILE A 103 6.35 -3.00 18.11
C ILE A 103 4.97 -2.68 18.68
N LEU A 104 4.30 -1.71 18.07
CA LEU A 104 2.92 -1.38 18.35
C LEU A 104 2.02 -2.22 17.45
N GLU A 105 1.12 -3.04 18.01
CA GLU A 105 0.20 -3.86 17.17
C GLU A 105 -0.84 -3.00 16.44
N THR A 106 -1.31 -1.94 17.09
CA THR A 106 -2.37 -1.07 16.58
C THR A 106 -2.11 0.36 17.03
N VAL A 107 -2.23 1.29 16.08
CA VAL A 107 -1.96 2.71 16.31
C VAL A 107 -3.04 3.55 15.62
N SER A 108 -3.56 4.57 16.28
CA SER A 108 -4.45 5.52 15.62
C SER A 108 -3.67 6.57 14.81
N TYR A 109 -4.29 7.17 13.79
CA TYR A 109 -3.65 8.28 13.06
C TYR A 109 -3.23 9.43 14.00
N ASN A 110 -4.05 9.75 15.01
CA ASN A 110 -3.72 10.76 16.01
C ASN A 110 -2.47 10.40 16.83
N GLU A 111 -2.24 9.12 17.11
CA GLU A 111 -1.02 8.67 17.80
C GLU A 111 0.21 8.73 16.89
N VAL A 112 0.06 8.39 15.60
CA VAL A 112 1.14 8.56 14.61
C VAL A 112 1.60 10.01 14.57
N ILE A 113 0.66 10.96 14.53
CA ILE A 113 0.95 12.39 14.45
C ILE A 113 1.50 12.92 15.78
N SER A 114 0.85 12.61 16.92
CA SER A 114 1.23 13.17 18.22
C SER A 114 2.54 12.63 18.77
N ARG A 115 2.91 11.40 18.42
CA ARG A 115 4.17 10.76 18.86
C ARG A 115 5.26 10.80 17.79
N ASP A 116 5.01 11.46 16.65
CA ASP A 116 5.93 11.56 15.51
C ASP A 116 6.49 10.18 15.09
N LEU A 117 5.59 9.18 14.99
CA LEU A 117 6.00 7.82 14.65
C LEU A 117 6.40 7.77 13.17
N SER A 118 7.60 7.23 12.90
CA SER A 118 8.15 7.11 11.55
C SER A 118 7.46 6.01 10.73
N VAL A 119 6.24 6.29 10.26
CA VAL A 119 5.42 5.38 9.45
C VAL A 119 5.56 5.69 7.96
N MET A 120 5.17 6.90 7.59
CA MET A 120 5.16 7.52 6.26
C MET A 120 5.38 9.03 6.45
N ASP A 121 5.58 9.78 5.36
CA ASP A 121 5.53 11.23 5.45
C ASP A 121 4.13 11.74 5.86
N MET A 122 4.09 12.91 6.50
CA MET A 122 2.85 13.47 7.04
C MET A 122 1.76 13.69 5.97
N THR A 123 2.14 13.96 4.72
CA THR A 123 1.16 14.15 3.63
C THR A 123 0.44 12.84 3.32
N ALA A 124 1.18 11.72 3.28
CA ALA A 124 0.60 10.41 3.09
C ALA A 124 -0.30 10.00 4.27
N VAL A 125 0.14 10.27 5.51
CA VAL A 125 -0.63 10.00 6.73
C VAL A 125 -1.97 10.73 6.71
N THR A 126 -1.95 12.05 6.47
CA THR A 126 -3.17 12.86 6.40
C THR A 126 -4.08 12.41 5.26
N LEU A 127 -3.53 12.09 4.08
CA LEU A 127 -4.33 11.63 2.95
C LEU A 127 -5.05 10.30 3.23
N CYS A 128 -4.37 9.36 3.89
CA CYS A 128 -4.99 8.13 4.35
C CYS A 128 -6.07 8.39 5.42
N GLN A 129 -5.78 9.26 6.39
CA GLN A 129 -6.72 9.62 7.45
C GLN A 129 -8.01 10.25 6.90
N GLU A 130 -7.90 11.25 6.02
CA GLU A 130 -9.04 11.96 5.43
C GLU A 130 -9.93 11.05 4.57
N ASN A 131 -9.34 10.03 3.94
CA ASN A 131 -10.05 9.06 3.12
C ASN A 131 -10.44 7.78 3.89
N ASN A 132 -10.18 7.72 5.20
CA ASN A 132 -10.41 6.54 6.05
C ASN A 132 -9.76 5.25 5.51
N ILE A 133 -8.57 5.36 4.91
CA ILE A 133 -7.86 4.23 4.32
C ILE A 133 -6.87 3.68 5.34
N PRO A 134 -7.12 2.52 5.98
CA PRO A 134 -6.19 1.93 6.93
C PRO A 134 -4.84 1.57 6.29
N VAL A 135 -3.79 1.53 7.11
CA VAL A 135 -2.43 1.19 6.68
C VAL A 135 -1.93 0.02 7.52
N VAL A 136 -1.38 -1.00 6.88
CA VAL A 136 -0.69 -2.12 7.54
C VAL A 136 0.78 -2.04 7.21
N VAL A 137 1.61 -1.85 8.23
CA VAL A 137 3.08 -1.82 8.09
C VAL A 137 3.63 -3.17 8.50
N PHE A 138 4.39 -3.82 7.61
CA PHE A 138 4.97 -5.14 7.89
C PHE A 138 6.35 -5.31 7.25
N ASN A 139 7.08 -6.33 7.73
CA ASN A 139 8.36 -6.72 7.16
C ASN A 139 8.17 -7.61 5.93
N LEU A 140 8.72 -7.22 4.79
CA LEU A 140 8.64 -7.99 3.55
C LEU A 140 9.55 -9.22 3.53
N GLN A 141 10.68 -9.16 4.24
CA GLN A 141 11.68 -10.24 4.26
C GLN A 141 11.12 -11.52 4.89
N ASN A 142 10.13 -11.38 5.77
CA ASN A 142 9.45 -12.49 6.41
C ASN A 142 8.48 -13.14 5.41
N THR A 143 8.88 -14.30 4.89
CA THR A 143 8.12 -15.04 3.87
C THR A 143 6.69 -15.30 4.32
N GLY A 144 5.73 -15.00 3.44
CA GLY A 144 4.30 -15.19 3.71
C GLY A 144 3.59 -13.99 4.34
N ASN A 145 4.30 -12.94 4.76
CA ASN A 145 3.67 -11.77 5.40
C ASN A 145 2.66 -11.06 4.51
N ILE A 146 2.90 -10.97 3.20
CA ILE A 146 1.93 -10.38 2.26
C ILE A 146 0.62 -11.18 2.28
N ALA A 147 0.70 -12.52 2.15
CA ALA A 147 -0.48 -13.38 2.16
C ALA A 147 -1.24 -13.29 3.49
N LYS A 148 -0.52 -13.31 4.61
CA LYS A 148 -1.10 -13.16 5.94
C LYS A 148 -1.79 -11.80 6.13
N ALA A 149 -1.17 -10.72 5.65
CA ALA A 149 -1.73 -9.38 5.72
C ALA A 149 -3.03 -9.26 4.89
N ILE A 150 -3.06 -9.88 3.71
CA ILE A 150 -4.25 -9.93 2.84
C ILE A 150 -5.40 -10.69 3.51
N VAL A 151 -5.11 -11.81 4.19
CA VAL A 151 -6.13 -12.62 4.89
C VAL A 151 -6.54 -12.01 6.25
N GLY A 152 -5.98 -10.86 6.62
CA GLY A 152 -6.33 -10.14 7.85
C GLY A 152 -5.70 -10.70 9.13
N GLU A 153 -4.72 -11.61 9.01
CA GLU A 153 -3.95 -12.09 10.14
C GLU A 153 -3.16 -10.93 10.80
N LYS A 154 -2.77 -11.13 12.06
CA LYS A 154 -1.94 -10.15 12.77
C LYS A 154 -0.51 -10.16 12.21
N VAL A 155 -0.21 -9.20 11.34
CA VAL A 155 1.13 -8.97 10.79
C VAL A 155 1.52 -7.51 11.00
N GLY A 156 2.65 -7.31 11.68
CA GLY A 156 3.22 -5.98 11.95
C GLY A 156 2.26 -5.05 12.69
N THR A 157 2.10 -3.83 12.18
CA THR A 157 1.31 -2.77 12.82
C THR A 157 0.14 -2.36 11.95
N PHE A 158 -1.06 -2.36 12.53
CA PHE A 158 -2.25 -1.78 11.91
C PHE A 158 -2.42 -0.31 12.32
N ILE A 159 -2.71 0.56 11.35
CA ILE A 159 -2.95 1.99 11.56
C ILE A 159 -4.33 2.35 11.03
N GLY A 160 -5.21 2.86 11.88
CA GLY A 160 -6.58 3.22 11.51
C GLY A 160 -7.51 3.41 12.69
N CYS A 161 -8.73 3.88 12.42
CA CYS A 161 -9.79 3.95 13.42
C CYS A 161 -10.45 2.58 13.57
N THR A 162 -10.08 1.89 14.66
CA THR A 162 -10.64 0.63 15.17
C THR A 162 -10.68 -0.53 14.18
N ARG A 163 -9.99 -1.62 14.53
CA ARG A 163 -10.12 -2.91 13.85
C ARG A 163 -11.55 -3.42 14.12
N ASN A 164 -12.53 -3.06 13.29
CA ASN A 164 -13.88 -3.58 13.42
C ASN A 164 -13.84 -5.10 13.18
N LEU A 165 -13.79 -5.84 14.28
CA LEU A 165 -13.95 -7.29 14.32
C LEU A 165 -15.35 -7.75 13.84
N GLU A 166 -16.27 -6.80 13.62
CA GLU A 166 -17.64 -7.02 13.12
C GLU A 166 -17.70 -7.33 11.62
N TYR A 167 -16.63 -7.08 10.84
CA TYR A 167 -16.58 -7.50 9.42
C TYR A 167 -16.49 -9.03 9.24
N ARG A 168 -16.50 -9.81 10.33
CA ARG A 168 -16.58 -11.29 10.28
C ARG A 168 -18.01 -11.81 10.20
N GLU A 169 -19.04 -11.02 10.51
CA GLU A 169 -20.43 -11.50 10.50
C GLU A 169 -21.23 -11.07 9.25
N SER A 170 -20.77 -10.08 8.48
CA SER A 170 -21.47 -9.60 7.29
C SER A 170 -21.03 -10.25 5.97
N THR A 171 -19.87 -10.90 5.91
CA THR A 171 -19.30 -11.43 4.66
C THR A 171 -19.57 -12.91 4.39
N GLU A 172 -20.35 -13.61 5.22
CA GLU A 172 -20.89 -14.93 4.84
C GLU A 172 -21.94 -14.86 3.70
N GLY A 173 -22.28 -13.64 3.23
CA GLY A 173 -23.33 -13.43 2.22
C GLY A 173 -22.94 -12.74 0.90
N SER A 174 -21.70 -12.26 0.70
CA SER A 174 -21.36 -11.53 -0.54
C SER A 174 -19.91 -11.71 -0.98
N LEU A 175 -19.66 -12.74 -1.78
CA LEU A 175 -18.39 -13.03 -2.46
C LEU A 175 -18.18 -12.21 -3.76
N ASP A 176 -19.00 -11.19 -4.01
CA ASP A 176 -19.03 -10.44 -5.28
C ASP A 176 -18.31 -9.06 -5.20
N GLN A 177 -17.64 -8.74 -4.11
CA GLN A 177 -16.85 -7.52 -3.99
C GLN A 177 -15.37 -7.86 -4.24
N GLU A 178 -14.81 -7.34 -5.34
CA GLU A 178 -13.38 -7.47 -5.63
C GLU A 178 -12.58 -6.57 -4.69
N ASP A 179 -11.98 -7.17 -3.65
CA ASP A 179 -11.14 -6.48 -2.69
C ASP A 179 -9.92 -5.85 -3.39
N LYS A 180 -9.82 -4.52 -3.35
CA LYS A 180 -8.71 -3.77 -3.98
C LYS A 180 -7.66 -3.47 -2.93
N ILE A 181 -6.51 -4.12 -3.07
CA ILE A 181 -5.37 -3.96 -2.18
C ILE A 181 -4.24 -3.26 -2.93
N LEU A 182 -3.66 -2.25 -2.32
CA LEU A 182 -2.45 -1.61 -2.84
C LEU A 182 -1.27 -1.96 -1.94
N VAL A 183 -0.26 -2.60 -2.53
CA VAL A 183 1.03 -2.84 -1.88
C VAL A 183 1.99 -1.74 -2.30
N SER A 184 2.58 -1.05 -1.33
CA SER A 184 3.65 -0.08 -1.55
C SER A 184 4.98 -0.59 -0.98
N GLU A 185 6.02 -0.54 -1.80
CA GLU A 185 7.40 -0.88 -1.45
C GLU A 185 8.34 -0.07 -2.34
N TRP A 186 9.39 0.55 -1.77
CA TRP A 186 10.63 0.94 -2.44
C TRP A 186 11.77 1.08 -1.43
#